data_AF-A0A2E3WR95-F1
#
_entry.id   AF-A0A2E3WR95-F1
#
_cell.length_a   1.000
_cell.length_b   1.000
_cell.length_c   1.000
_cell.angle_alpha   90.00
_cell.angle_beta   90.00
_cell.angle_gamma   90.00
#
_symmetry.space_group_name_H-M   'P 1'
#
loop_
_entity.id
_entity.type
_entity.pdbx_description
1 polymer ?
#
loop_
_entity_poly.entity_id
_entity_poly.type
_entity_poly.pdbx_seq_one_letter_code
_entity_poly.pdbx_strand_id
1 'polypeptide(L)'
;MLLAELEIYHSRTNAPTRRVALGYTYLPLKNGTGQGAVLLSGIIARFMPEIDQDFHDDYKKLLYQLQRGERISQPRLRHRFQEDIIGLARTVHQLQNHEGNYRFIFELNEAAAEQNILAAAYTISQFAYRDRPAIVNLMNKASKWRGEVGTDFISYLLSRHDRFLADLGHESSENWALQVLEITKANPDSDKVKSQFRKLLRSAHPDTGESSERTDVAKRIEDLTEARRILLR
;
A
#
# COMPACT_ATOMS: atom_id res chain seq x y z
N MET A 1 -0.28 13.81 11.20
CA MET A 1 0.75 14.48 10.38
C MET A 1 0.64 14.00 8.93
N LEU A 2 0.65 14.89 7.95
CA LEU A 2 0.64 14.52 6.53
C LEU A 2 1.98 13.89 6.12
N LEU A 3 1.93 12.77 5.42
CA LEU A 3 3.12 12.06 4.93
C LEU A 3 3.23 12.09 3.41
N ALA A 4 2.11 11.95 2.71
CA ALA A 4 2.04 12.05 1.26
C ALA A 4 0.65 12.50 0.83
N GLU A 5 0.57 13.16 -0.33
CA GLU A 5 -0.67 13.64 -0.93
C GLU A 5 -0.61 13.56 -2.46
N LEU A 6 -1.74 13.16 -3.06
CA LEU A 6 -1.98 13.20 -4.49
C LEU A 6 -3.32 13.87 -4.75
N GLU A 7 -3.30 15.00 -5.43
CA GLU A 7 -4.47 15.67 -5.98
C GLU A 7 -4.67 15.25 -7.43
N ILE A 8 -5.92 14.93 -7.77
CA ILE A 8 -6.33 14.50 -9.09
C ILE A 8 -7.47 15.36 -9.60
N TYR A 9 -7.46 15.61 -10.90
CA TYR A 9 -8.56 16.24 -11.61
C TYR A 9 -9.15 15.26 -12.60
N HIS A 10 -10.46 15.12 -12.61
CA HIS A 10 -11.13 14.11 -13.42
C HIS A 10 -12.48 14.58 -13.94
N SER A 11 -12.91 13.95 -15.03
CA SER A 11 -14.28 14.12 -15.49
C SER A 11 -15.23 13.44 -14.51
N ARG A 12 -16.37 14.10 -14.24
CA ARG A 12 -17.47 13.54 -13.45
C ARG A 12 -18.02 12.29 -14.13
N THR A 13 -18.54 11.33 -13.36
CA THR A 13 -19.08 10.06 -13.88
C THR A 13 -20.11 10.23 -15.00
N ASN A 14 -20.94 11.28 -14.92
CA ASN A 14 -22.01 11.55 -15.89
C ASN A 14 -21.59 12.48 -17.04
N ALA A 15 -20.32 12.93 -17.05
CA ALA A 15 -19.83 13.78 -18.13
C ALA A 15 -19.57 12.94 -19.39
N PRO A 16 -19.84 13.45 -20.60
CA PRO A 16 -19.58 12.73 -21.84
C PRO A 16 -18.08 12.52 -22.11
N THR A 17 -17.21 13.31 -21.46
CA THR A 17 -15.75 13.21 -21.59
C THR A 17 -15.16 12.32 -20.51
N ARG A 18 -14.11 11.57 -20.85
CA ARG A 18 -13.33 10.73 -19.91
C ARG A 18 -11.90 11.24 -19.79
N ARG A 19 -11.69 12.25 -18.95
CA ARG A 19 -10.42 12.97 -18.79
C ARG A 19 -9.86 12.82 -17.38
N VAL A 20 -8.53 12.74 -17.27
CA VAL A 20 -7.77 12.70 -16.01
C VAL A 20 -6.57 13.63 -16.15
N ALA A 21 -6.27 14.40 -15.10
CA ALA A 21 -5.10 15.26 -14.98
C ALA A 21 -4.55 15.16 -13.56
N LEU A 22 -3.24 15.42 -13.40
CA LEU A 22 -2.61 15.51 -12.08
C LEU A 22 -2.68 16.95 -11.59
N GLY A 23 -2.99 17.11 -10.30
CA GLY A 23 -2.90 18.37 -9.60
C GLY A 23 -1.60 18.47 -8.79
N TYR A 24 -1.71 19.07 -7.61
CA TYR A 24 -0.67 19.08 -6.60
C TYR A 24 -0.26 17.67 -6.15
N THR A 25 1.04 17.45 -6.04
CA THR A 25 1.62 16.18 -5.58
C THR A 25 2.67 16.44 -4.52
N TYR A 26 2.49 15.85 -3.35
CA TYR A 26 3.51 15.78 -2.31
C TYR A 26 3.85 14.31 -2.06
N LEU A 27 4.92 13.83 -2.70
CA LEU A 27 5.27 12.41 -2.71
C LEU A 27 6.73 12.19 -2.31
N PRO A 28 7.06 12.33 -1.01
CA PRO A 28 8.41 12.11 -0.52
C PRO A 28 8.92 10.70 -0.84
N LEU A 29 10.14 10.63 -1.38
CA LEU A 29 10.88 9.40 -1.60
C LEU A 29 12.18 9.41 -0.79
N LYS A 30 12.51 8.28 -0.18
CA LYS A 30 13.82 8.01 0.42
C LYS A 30 14.29 6.65 -0.08
N ASN A 31 15.35 6.60 -0.89
CA ASN A 31 15.92 5.35 -1.43
C ASN A 31 14.95 4.47 -2.27
N GLY A 32 14.15 5.07 -3.16
CA GLY A 32 13.30 4.33 -4.13
C GLY A 32 12.02 3.71 -3.57
N THR A 33 11.89 3.62 -2.25
CA THR A 33 10.67 3.21 -1.53
C THR A 33 10.39 4.29 -0.50
N GLY A 34 9.35 5.09 -0.65
CA GLY A 34 9.05 6.18 0.28
C GLY A 34 7.56 6.30 0.55
N GLN A 35 7.17 7.26 1.40
CA GLN A 35 5.77 7.51 1.76
C GLN A 35 4.91 7.80 0.53
N GLY A 36 5.47 8.47 -0.49
CA GLY A 36 4.82 8.65 -1.78
C GLY A 36 4.50 7.32 -2.47
N ALA A 37 5.47 6.39 -2.55
CA ALA A 37 5.25 5.08 -3.15
C ALA A 37 4.22 4.23 -2.39
N VAL A 38 4.15 4.38 -1.06
CA VAL A 38 3.13 3.74 -0.20
C VAL A 38 1.74 4.30 -0.50
N LEU A 39 1.59 5.63 -0.62
CA LEU A 39 0.31 6.24 -1.00
C LEU A 39 -0.17 5.74 -2.37
N LEU A 40 0.70 5.81 -3.39
CA LEU A 40 0.36 5.34 -4.74
C LEU A 40 -0.07 3.87 -4.73
N SER A 41 0.65 3.04 -4.00
CA SER A 41 0.31 1.62 -3.83
C SER A 41 -1.04 1.44 -3.13
N GLY A 42 -1.34 2.24 -2.11
CA GLY A 42 -2.63 2.22 -1.41
C GLY A 42 -3.81 2.57 -2.33
N ILE A 43 -3.65 3.57 -3.19
CA ILE A 43 -4.65 3.93 -4.20
C ILE A 43 -4.91 2.74 -5.13
N ILE A 44 -3.85 2.09 -5.63
CA ILE A 44 -3.99 0.89 -6.45
C ILE A 44 -4.73 -0.21 -5.70
N ALA A 45 -4.31 -0.54 -4.48
CA ALA A 45 -4.95 -1.59 -3.69
C ALA A 45 -6.42 -1.31 -3.40
N ARG A 46 -6.79 -0.03 -3.21
CA ARG A 46 -8.16 0.40 -2.94
C ARG A 46 -9.06 0.23 -4.16
N PHE A 47 -8.64 0.71 -5.32
CA PHE A 47 -9.50 0.85 -6.49
C PHE A 47 -9.36 -0.30 -7.50
N MET A 48 -8.29 -1.08 -7.47
CA MET A 48 -8.09 -2.22 -8.39
C MET A 48 -9.24 -3.26 -8.34
N PRO A 49 -9.83 -3.60 -7.17
CA PRO A 49 -10.97 -4.52 -7.13
C PRO A 49 -12.25 -3.99 -7.81
N GLU A 50 -12.34 -2.69 -8.07
CA GLU A 50 -13.53 -2.03 -8.63
C GLU A 50 -13.48 -1.92 -10.16
N ILE A 51 -12.35 -2.23 -10.79
CA ILE A 51 -12.21 -2.20 -12.26
C ILE A 51 -12.39 -3.58 -12.88
N ASP A 52 -12.80 -3.61 -14.15
CA ASP A 52 -12.90 -4.83 -14.94
C ASP A 52 -11.54 -5.54 -15.05
N GLN A 53 -11.53 -6.87 -14.98
CA GLN A 53 -10.31 -7.68 -15.10
C GLN A 53 -9.63 -7.49 -16.45
N ASP A 54 -10.39 -7.19 -17.51
CA ASP A 54 -9.85 -6.88 -18.83
C ASP A 54 -8.90 -5.67 -18.82
N PHE A 55 -9.06 -4.77 -17.85
CA PHE A 55 -8.20 -3.59 -17.66
C PHE A 55 -6.92 -3.87 -16.87
N HIS A 56 -6.82 -5.01 -16.19
CA HIS A 56 -5.64 -5.33 -15.39
C HIS A 56 -4.37 -5.45 -16.26
N ASP A 57 -4.51 -5.99 -17.47
CA ASP A 57 -3.38 -6.14 -18.38
C ASP A 57 -3.00 -4.82 -19.07
N ASP A 58 -3.97 -3.94 -19.35
CA ASP A 58 -3.69 -2.58 -19.81
C ASP A 58 -2.96 -1.77 -18.72
N TYR A 59 -3.41 -1.88 -17.46
CA TYR A 59 -2.72 -1.28 -16.30
C TYR A 59 -1.27 -1.77 -16.16
N LYS A 60 -1.03 -3.09 -16.20
CA LYS A 60 0.34 -3.64 -16.11
C LYS A 60 1.22 -3.14 -17.25
N LYS A 61 0.71 -3.15 -18.50
CA LYS A 61 1.44 -2.62 -19.66
C LYS A 61 1.78 -1.14 -19.45
N LEU A 62 0.82 -0.32 -19.03
CA LEU A 62 1.03 1.09 -18.72
C LEU A 62 2.16 1.30 -17.72
N LEU A 63 2.17 0.55 -16.61
CA LEU A 63 3.24 0.67 -15.61
C LEU A 63 4.64 0.37 -16.20
N TYR A 64 4.76 -0.67 -17.02
CA TYR A 64 6.05 -0.99 -17.67
C TYR A 64 6.52 0.10 -18.63
N GLN A 65 5.59 0.68 -19.41
CA GLN A 65 5.91 1.79 -20.31
C GLN A 65 6.36 3.04 -19.53
N LEU A 66 5.66 3.38 -18.45
CA LEU A 66 6.01 4.50 -17.58
C LEU A 66 7.36 4.28 -16.87
N GLN A 67 7.63 3.05 -16.42
CA GLN A 67 8.92 2.66 -15.84
C GLN A 67 10.06 2.95 -16.80
N ARG A 68 9.88 2.63 -18.10
CA ARG A 68 10.87 2.85 -19.17
C ARG A 68 10.89 4.27 -19.72
N GLY A 69 9.98 5.14 -19.27
CA GLY A 69 9.88 6.51 -19.80
C GLY A 69 9.43 6.55 -21.26
N GLU A 70 8.68 5.53 -21.70
CA GLU A 70 8.14 5.48 -23.06
C GLU A 70 7.01 6.50 -23.23
N ARG A 71 6.77 6.89 -24.49
CA ARG A 71 5.58 7.66 -24.84
C ARG A 71 4.33 6.78 -24.71
N ILE A 72 3.36 7.23 -23.94
CA ILE A 72 2.12 6.49 -23.72
C ILE A 72 1.07 6.85 -24.77
N SER A 73 0.66 5.86 -25.57
CA SER A 73 -0.50 6.00 -26.46
C SER A 73 -1.78 6.10 -25.64
N GLN A 74 -2.61 7.11 -25.93
CA GLN A 74 -3.88 7.38 -25.26
C GLN A 74 -5.05 6.94 -26.14
N PRO A 75 -6.20 6.54 -25.56
CA PRO A 75 -6.51 6.46 -24.12
C PRO A 75 -5.93 5.21 -23.43
N ARG A 76 -5.91 5.23 -22.09
CA ARG A 76 -5.62 4.07 -21.22
C ARG A 76 -6.77 3.88 -20.24
N LEU A 77 -7.15 2.65 -19.94
CA LEU A 77 -8.34 2.34 -19.13
C LEU A 77 -9.59 3.16 -19.53
N ARG A 78 -9.81 3.36 -20.84
CA ARG A 78 -10.87 4.20 -21.45
C ARG A 78 -10.84 5.70 -21.11
N HIS A 79 -9.79 6.20 -20.46
CA HIS A 79 -9.65 7.60 -20.09
C HIS A 79 -8.42 8.23 -20.76
N ARG A 80 -8.49 9.54 -21.00
CA ARG A 80 -7.41 10.33 -21.59
C ARG A 80 -6.71 11.13 -20.50
N PHE A 81 -5.39 10.97 -20.44
CA PHE A 81 -4.53 11.83 -19.62
C PHE A 81 -4.26 13.18 -20.30
N GLN A 82 -4.33 14.27 -19.55
CA GLN A 82 -4.09 15.64 -20.05
C GLN A 82 -3.54 16.54 -18.93
N GLU A 83 -3.06 17.73 -19.31
CA GLU A 83 -2.58 18.75 -18.37
C GLU A 83 -3.67 19.77 -17.98
N ASP A 84 -4.62 20.04 -18.89
CA ASP A 84 -5.71 21.00 -18.62
C ASP A 84 -6.68 20.46 -17.56
N ILE A 85 -6.97 21.30 -16.56
CA ILE A 85 -7.87 20.99 -15.44
C ILE A 85 -9.21 21.72 -15.52
N ILE A 86 -9.41 22.59 -16.52
CA ILE A 86 -10.63 23.40 -16.62
C ILE A 86 -11.86 22.51 -16.82
N GLY A 87 -12.85 22.71 -15.96
CA GLY A 87 -14.11 21.95 -15.97
C GLY A 87 -13.99 20.51 -15.46
N LEU A 88 -12.89 20.16 -14.81
CA LEU A 88 -12.73 18.87 -14.11
C LEU A 88 -13.09 19.01 -12.63
N ALA A 89 -13.61 17.93 -12.04
CA ALA A 89 -13.78 17.79 -10.60
C ALA A 89 -12.42 17.45 -9.95
N ARG A 90 -12.28 17.80 -8.67
CA ARG A 90 -11.06 17.61 -7.89
C ARG A 90 -11.29 16.54 -6.82
N THR A 91 -10.29 15.69 -6.62
CA THR A 91 -10.26 14.66 -5.58
C THR A 91 -8.84 14.56 -5.00
N VAL A 92 -8.71 14.30 -3.70
CA VAL A 92 -7.41 14.20 -3.02
C VAL A 92 -7.29 12.87 -2.27
N HIS A 93 -6.11 12.29 -2.34
CA HIS A 93 -5.76 11.11 -1.55
C HIS A 93 -4.53 11.42 -0.70
N GLN A 94 -4.56 10.98 0.56
CA GLN A 94 -3.51 11.27 1.52
C GLN A 94 -3.06 10.01 2.25
N LEU A 95 -1.79 10.00 2.60
CA LEU A 95 -1.24 9.15 3.64
C LEU A 95 -0.89 10.03 4.83
N GLN A 96 -1.38 9.67 6.00
CA GLN A 96 -1.13 10.40 7.24
C GLN A 96 -0.54 9.46 8.31
N ASN A 97 0.24 10.04 9.22
CA ASN A 97 0.60 9.42 10.49
C ASN A 97 -0.37 9.92 11.57
N HIS A 98 -1.06 9.00 12.23
CA HIS A 98 -1.90 9.26 13.39
C HIS A 98 -1.40 8.40 14.55
N GLU A 99 -0.82 9.04 15.56
CA GLU A 99 -0.31 8.37 16.78
C GLU A 99 0.68 7.21 16.50
N GLY A 100 1.54 7.38 15.49
CA GLY A 100 2.51 6.35 15.10
C GLY A 100 1.98 5.32 14.10
N ASN A 101 0.67 5.35 13.80
CA ASN A 101 0.06 4.46 12.81
C ASN A 101 -0.16 5.17 11.48
N TYR A 102 0.05 4.45 10.39
CA TYR A 102 -0.30 4.94 9.06
C TYR A 102 -1.80 4.86 8.83
N ARG A 103 -2.35 5.91 8.25
CA ARG A 103 -3.75 5.98 7.86
C ARG A 103 -3.86 6.49 6.44
N PHE A 104 -4.52 5.72 5.58
CA PHE A 104 -4.91 6.18 4.25
C PHE A 104 -6.23 6.95 4.37
N ILE A 105 -6.30 8.08 3.67
CA ILE A 105 -7.52 8.86 3.51
C ILE A 105 -7.77 8.97 2.02
N PHE A 106 -8.80 8.28 1.56
CA PHE A 106 -9.26 8.35 0.18
C PHE A 106 -10.53 9.20 0.14
N GLU A 107 -10.46 10.34 -0.54
CA GLU A 107 -11.66 11.08 -0.91
C GLU A 107 -12.41 10.31 -2.02
N LEU A 108 -13.56 9.75 -1.68
CA LEU A 108 -14.34 8.87 -2.57
C LEU A 108 -15.37 9.67 -3.39
N ASN A 109 -14.95 10.81 -3.95
CA ASN A 109 -15.78 11.65 -4.81
C ASN A 109 -16.20 10.91 -6.10
N GLU A 110 -16.82 11.64 -7.04
CA GLU A 110 -17.24 11.16 -8.37
C GLU A 110 -16.10 10.63 -9.29
N ALA A 111 -14.90 10.38 -8.78
CA ALA A 111 -13.80 9.81 -9.54
C ALA A 111 -14.04 8.32 -9.77
N ALA A 112 -14.07 7.90 -11.03
CA ALA A 112 -14.13 6.47 -11.35
C ALA A 112 -12.82 5.78 -10.90
N ALA A 113 -12.91 4.49 -10.55
CA ALA A 113 -11.77 3.69 -10.10
C ALA A 113 -10.60 3.73 -11.09
N GLU A 114 -10.88 3.66 -12.40
CA GLU A 114 -9.89 3.78 -13.46
C GLU A 114 -9.16 5.13 -13.43
N GLN A 115 -9.87 6.22 -13.08
CA GLN A 115 -9.28 7.56 -13.01
C GLN A 115 -8.28 7.66 -11.85
N ASN A 116 -8.64 7.12 -10.68
CA ASN A 116 -7.75 7.06 -9.51
C ASN A 116 -6.49 6.23 -9.81
N ILE A 117 -6.66 5.06 -10.45
CA ILE A 117 -5.56 4.18 -10.86
C ILE A 117 -4.64 4.87 -11.88
N LEU A 118 -5.21 5.52 -12.89
CA LEU A 118 -4.41 6.24 -13.89
C LEU A 118 -3.64 7.40 -13.30
N ALA A 119 -4.26 8.20 -12.43
CA ALA A 119 -3.56 9.30 -11.78
C ALA A 119 -2.37 8.80 -10.95
N ALA A 120 -2.57 7.73 -10.17
CA ALA A 120 -1.48 7.11 -9.43
C ALA A 120 -0.36 6.58 -10.37
N ALA A 121 -0.72 5.96 -11.49
CA ALA A 121 0.22 5.47 -12.48
C ALA A 121 1.01 6.60 -13.15
N TYR A 122 0.34 7.62 -13.72
CA TYR A 122 1.03 8.72 -14.43
C TYR A 122 1.98 9.51 -13.53
N THR A 123 1.73 9.53 -12.22
CA THR A 123 2.63 10.15 -11.24
C THR A 123 4.03 9.50 -11.22
N ILE A 124 4.17 8.24 -11.69
CA ILE A 124 5.47 7.58 -11.83
C ILE A 124 6.45 8.40 -12.67
N SER A 125 5.93 9.12 -13.67
CA SER A 125 6.74 9.95 -14.56
C SER A 125 7.43 11.12 -13.85
N GLN A 126 6.90 11.57 -12.71
CA GLN A 126 7.48 12.64 -11.89
C GLN A 126 8.69 12.18 -11.06
N PHE A 127 8.86 10.88 -10.87
CA PHE A 127 10.02 10.34 -10.14
C PHE A 127 11.23 10.16 -11.05
N ALA A 128 12.41 10.23 -10.42
CA ALA A 128 13.68 9.96 -11.09
C ALA A 128 13.69 8.54 -11.68
N TYR A 129 14.24 8.41 -12.88
CA TYR A 129 14.23 7.16 -13.65
C TYR A 129 14.74 5.95 -12.85
N ARG A 130 15.78 6.15 -12.02
CA ARG A 130 16.39 5.12 -11.16
C ARG A 130 15.44 4.55 -10.09
N ASP A 131 14.45 5.33 -9.65
CA ASP A 131 13.55 4.97 -8.55
C ASP A 131 12.25 4.30 -9.06
N ARG A 132 11.90 4.51 -10.34
CA ARG A 132 10.67 3.98 -10.95
C ARG A 132 10.50 2.45 -10.81
N PRO A 133 11.54 1.60 -10.99
CA PRO A 133 11.37 0.15 -10.86
C PRO A 133 10.90 -0.28 -9.47
N ALA A 134 11.40 0.35 -8.40
CA ALA A 134 11.00 0.04 -7.04
C ALA A 134 9.52 0.39 -6.79
N ILE A 135 9.09 1.56 -7.29
CA ILE A 135 7.71 2.05 -7.17
C ILE A 135 6.75 1.14 -7.96
N VAL A 136 7.10 0.80 -9.20
CA VAL A 136 6.30 -0.09 -10.06
C VAL A 136 6.16 -1.48 -9.44
N ASN A 137 7.22 -2.01 -8.84
CA ASN A 137 7.15 -3.29 -8.12
C ASN A 137 6.18 -3.24 -6.93
N LEU A 138 6.18 -2.15 -6.16
CA LEU A 138 5.21 -1.95 -5.07
C LEU A 138 3.78 -1.84 -5.60
N MET A 139 3.54 -1.06 -6.65
CA MET A 139 2.21 -0.91 -7.24
C MET A 139 1.68 -2.22 -7.86
N ASN A 140 2.54 -3.01 -8.50
CA ASN A 140 2.19 -4.36 -8.99
C ASN A 140 1.92 -5.36 -7.85
N LYS A 141 2.60 -5.21 -6.71
CA LYS A 141 2.30 -6.00 -5.51
C LYS A 141 0.95 -5.57 -4.92
N ALA A 142 0.71 -4.28 -4.83
CA ALA A 142 -0.53 -3.71 -4.31
C ALA A 142 -1.77 -4.13 -5.10
N SER A 143 -1.68 -4.25 -6.43
CA SER A 143 -2.82 -4.68 -7.28
C SER A 143 -3.34 -6.09 -6.96
N LYS A 144 -2.56 -6.89 -6.23
CA LYS A 144 -2.93 -8.25 -5.80
C LYS A 144 -3.57 -8.27 -4.41
N TRP A 145 -3.59 -7.14 -3.71
CA TRP A 145 -4.26 -7.03 -2.41
C TRP A 145 -5.77 -7.19 -2.57
N ARG A 146 -6.41 -7.81 -1.57
CA ARG A 146 -7.86 -8.09 -1.54
C ARG A 146 -8.53 -7.69 -0.23
N GLY A 147 -7.76 -7.27 0.77
CA GLY A 147 -8.27 -6.83 2.07
C GLY A 147 -8.51 -5.32 2.12
N GLU A 148 -8.81 -4.83 3.32
CA GLU A 148 -8.87 -3.39 3.59
C GLU A 148 -7.48 -2.74 3.46
N VAL A 149 -7.45 -1.49 2.98
CA VAL A 149 -6.20 -0.74 2.84
C VAL A 149 -5.88 -0.04 4.16
N GLY A 150 -5.24 -0.77 5.06
CA GLY A 150 -4.85 -0.31 6.40
C GLY A 150 -3.48 -0.86 6.83
N THR A 151 -3.34 -1.17 8.11
CA THR A 151 -2.08 -1.66 8.69
C THR A 151 -1.61 -2.97 8.05
N ASP A 152 -2.52 -3.93 7.84
CA ASP A 152 -2.19 -5.24 7.25
C ASP A 152 -1.72 -5.10 5.81
N PHE A 153 -2.28 -4.15 5.06
CA PHE A 153 -1.82 -3.81 3.72
C PHE A 153 -0.39 -3.28 3.73
N ILE A 154 -0.04 -2.45 4.71
CA ILE A 154 1.32 -1.93 4.86
C ILE A 154 2.25 -3.09 5.19
N SER A 155 1.94 -3.88 6.21
CA SER A 155 2.70 -5.10 6.53
C SER A 155 2.88 -5.98 5.29
N TYR A 156 1.81 -6.21 4.51
CA TYR A 156 1.86 -6.94 3.25
C TYR A 156 2.85 -6.31 2.27
N LEU A 157 2.77 -5.00 2.01
CA LEU A 157 3.71 -4.29 1.14
C LEU A 157 5.15 -4.42 1.64
N LEU A 158 5.36 -4.32 2.95
CA LEU A 158 6.68 -4.25 3.59
C LEU A 158 7.30 -5.62 3.92
N SER A 159 6.53 -6.72 3.84
CA SER A 159 6.91 -8.12 4.16
C SER A 159 8.05 -8.70 3.26
N ARG A 160 8.82 -7.86 2.57
CA ARG A 160 10.09 -8.22 1.90
C ARG A 160 11.26 -7.27 2.15
N HIS A 161 11.11 -6.16 2.87
CA HIS A 161 12.15 -5.13 2.99
C HIS A 161 12.35 -4.65 4.44
N ASP A 162 13.08 -5.42 5.24
CA ASP A 162 13.47 -5.07 6.62
C ASP A 162 14.20 -3.71 6.69
N ARG A 163 14.95 -3.36 5.64
CA ARG A 163 15.63 -2.05 5.49
C ARG A 163 14.66 -0.87 5.31
N PHE A 164 13.46 -1.10 4.79
CA PHE A 164 12.51 -0.03 4.49
C PHE A 164 11.71 0.40 5.72
N LEU A 165 11.43 -0.52 6.65
CA LEU A 165 10.83 -0.22 7.95
C LEU A 165 11.73 0.66 8.81
N ALA A 166 13.04 0.40 8.79
CA ALA A 166 14.05 1.24 9.42
C ALA A 166 14.11 2.66 8.80
N ASP A 167 13.95 2.77 7.47
CA ASP A 167 13.95 4.06 6.77
C ASP A 167 12.67 4.89 6.96
N LEU A 168 11.56 4.24 7.34
CA LEU A 168 10.25 4.85 7.60
C LEU A 168 10.03 5.28 9.07
N GLY A 169 11.01 5.09 9.95
CA GLY A 169 10.93 5.57 11.34
C GLY A 169 9.99 4.75 12.25
N HIS A 170 9.65 3.53 11.85
CA HIS A 170 8.97 2.58 12.75
C HIS A 170 10.01 1.85 13.60
N GLU A 171 9.62 1.47 14.82
CA GLU A 171 10.29 0.36 15.51
C GLU A 171 10.37 -0.81 14.52
N SER A 172 11.58 -1.36 14.32
CA SER A 172 11.85 -2.36 13.30
C SER A 172 10.82 -3.50 13.34
N SER A 173 10.55 -4.17 12.20
CA SER A 173 9.72 -5.39 12.23
C SER A 173 10.26 -6.44 13.21
N GLU A 174 11.58 -6.42 13.44
CA GLU A 174 12.21 -7.18 14.51
C GLU A 174 11.71 -6.76 15.89
N ASN A 175 11.64 -5.46 16.22
CA ASN A 175 11.08 -4.97 17.48
C ASN A 175 9.60 -5.33 17.65
N TRP A 176 8.78 -5.19 16.61
CA TRP A 176 7.38 -5.66 16.65
C TRP A 176 7.32 -7.17 16.90
N ALA A 177 8.12 -7.97 16.20
CA ALA A 177 8.14 -9.42 16.39
C ALA A 177 8.66 -9.82 17.78
N LEU A 178 9.63 -9.07 18.32
CA LEU A 178 10.13 -9.20 19.69
C LEU A 178 9.03 -8.87 20.71
N GLN A 179 8.24 -7.82 20.50
CA GLN A 179 7.11 -7.46 21.35
C GLN A 179 6.00 -8.53 21.30
N VAL A 180 5.62 -8.99 20.09
CA VAL A 180 4.58 -10.02 19.90
C VAL A 180 4.98 -11.35 20.54
N LEU A 181 6.26 -11.74 20.47
CA LEU A 181 6.76 -12.95 21.13
C LEU A 181 7.21 -12.75 22.59
N GLU A 182 7.03 -11.54 23.14
CA GLU A 182 7.44 -11.19 24.50
C GLU A 182 8.93 -11.50 24.77
N ILE A 183 9.79 -11.20 23.80
CA ILE A 183 11.24 -11.40 23.84
C ILE A 183 11.93 -10.05 24.03
N THR A 184 12.53 -9.84 25.21
CA THR A 184 13.24 -8.58 25.52
C THR A 184 14.65 -8.52 24.94
N LYS A 185 15.24 -9.67 24.59
CA LYS A 185 16.61 -9.74 24.07
C LYS A 185 16.65 -9.37 22.59
N ALA A 186 17.38 -8.32 22.24
CA ALA A 186 17.74 -8.02 20.85
C ALA A 186 18.57 -9.17 20.26
N ASN A 187 18.20 -9.65 19.07
CA ASN A 187 18.78 -10.81 18.39
C ASN A 187 18.70 -12.14 19.20
N PRO A 188 17.48 -12.71 19.36
CA PRO A 188 17.28 -13.96 20.06
C PRO A 188 17.76 -15.17 19.25
N ASP A 189 18.17 -16.23 19.95
CA ASP A 189 18.49 -17.51 19.31
C ASP A 189 17.21 -18.16 18.74
N SER A 190 17.36 -18.90 17.63
CA SER A 190 16.26 -19.60 16.95
C SER A 190 15.46 -20.50 17.91
N ASP A 191 16.16 -21.15 18.84
CA ASP A 191 15.52 -22.03 19.83
C ASP A 191 14.66 -21.25 20.82
N LYS A 192 15.08 -20.04 21.20
CA LYS A 192 14.31 -19.15 22.07
C LYS A 192 13.04 -18.67 21.37
N VAL A 193 13.14 -18.28 20.09
CA VAL A 193 12.00 -17.87 19.26
C VAL A 193 10.97 -19.00 19.12
N LYS A 194 11.42 -20.21 18.75
CA LYS A 194 10.55 -21.40 18.63
C LYS A 194 9.91 -21.80 19.96
N SER A 195 10.64 -21.67 21.07
CA SER A 195 10.11 -21.97 22.40
C SER A 195 9.01 -20.99 22.82
N GLN A 196 9.21 -19.68 22.63
CA GLN A 196 8.21 -18.67 22.99
C GLN A 196 6.98 -18.74 22.10
N PHE A 197 7.16 -18.92 20.79
CA PHE A 197 6.05 -19.15 19.87
C PHE A 197 5.16 -20.33 20.34
N ARG A 198 5.75 -21.48 20.68
CA ARG A 198 4.99 -22.64 21.18
C ARG A 198 4.29 -22.35 22.51
N LYS A 199 4.88 -21.53 23.38
CA LYS A 199 4.25 -21.13 24.65
C LYS A 199 3.01 -20.28 24.40
N LEU A 200 3.14 -19.23 23.60
CA LEU A 200 2.07 -18.26 23.31
C LEU A 200 0.97 -18.86 22.43
N LEU A 201 1.32 -19.76 21.51
CA LEU A 201 0.34 -20.46 20.68
C LEU A 201 -0.55 -21.39 21.52
N ARG A 202 0.02 -22.03 22.55
CA ARG A 202 -0.75 -22.88 23.47
C ARG A 202 -1.68 -22.07 24.38
N SER A 203 -1.27 -20.88 24.81
CA SER A 203 -2.13 -19.99 25.61
C SER A 203 -3.24 -19.33 24.80
N ALA A 204 -3.08 -19.21 23.47
CA ALA A 204 -4.11 -18.67 22.58
C ALA A 204 -5.14 -19.72 22.13
N HIS A 205 -5.01 -20.99 22.52
CA HIS A 205 -5.88 -22.05 22.02
C HIS A 205 -7.33 -21.92 22.56
N PRO A 206 -8.39 -22.17 21.76
CA PRO A 206 -9.80 -21.92 22.11
C PRO A 206 -10.41 -22.73 23.27
N ASP A 207 -9.63 -23.56 23.99
CA ASP A 207 -10.14 -24.48 25.02
C ASP A 207 -10.42 -23.78 26.37
N THR A 208 -10.28 -22.46 26.44
CA THR A 208 -10.38 -21.67 27.68
C THR A 208 -11.33 -20.46 27.65
N GLY A 209 -12.13 -20.23 26.60
CA GLY A 209 -12.96 -19.00 26.53
C GLY A 209 -14.28 -19.11 25.74
N GLU A 210 -15.33 -18.48 26.27
CA GLU A 210 -16.68 -18.40 25.70
C GLU A 210 -16.72 -17.63 24.36
N SER A 211 -17.79 -17.86 23.60
CA SER A 211 -17.97 -17.63 22.16
C SER A 211 -17.75 -16.22 21.58
N SER A 212 -17.46 -15.17 22.37
CA SER A 212 -17.13 -13.83 21.86
C SER A 212 -15.65 -13.62 21.52
N GLU A 213 -14.76 -14.54 21.90
CA GLU A 213 -13.29 -14.38 21.78
C GLU A 213 -12.66 -15.03 20.53
N ARG A 214 -13.44 -15.78 19.72
CA ARG A 214 -12.90 -16.56 18.59
C ARG A 214 -12.22 -15.72 17.50
N THR A 215 -12.73 -14.52 17.23
CA THR A 215 -12.15 -13.61 16.23
C THR A 215 -10.79 -13.06 16.69
N ASP A 216 -10.62 -12.84 18.00
CA ASP A 216 -9.37 -12.38 18.59
C ASP A 216 -8.31 -13.49 18.62
N VAL A 217 -8.73 -14.74 18.88
CA VAL A 217 -7.86 -15.92 18.83
C VAL A 217 -7.25 -16.13 17.44
N ALA A 218 -8.06 -16.04 16.38
CA ALA A 218 -7.56 -16.23 15.01
C ALA A 218 -6.49 -15.18 14.66
N LYS A 219 -6.77 -13.91 14.98
CA LYS A 219 -5.83 -12.80 14.77
C LYS A 219 -4.55 -12.99 15.60
N ARG A 220 -4.67 -13.41 16.86
CA ARG A 220 -3.52 -13.67 17.73
C ARG A 220 -2.63 -14.79 17.18
N ILE A 221 -3.21 -15.85 16.63
CA ILE A 221 -2.45 -16.96 16.02
C ILE A 221 -1.71 -16.48 14.76
N GLU A 222 -2.35 -15.63 13.95
CA GLU A 222 -1.75 -15.01 12.76
C GLU A 222 -0.55 -14.13 13.14
N ASP A 223 -0.72 -13.23 14.12
CA ASP A 223 0.33 -12.36 14.63
C ASP A 223 1.53 -13.17 15.16
N LEU A 224 1.29 -14.23 15.94
CA LEU A 224 2.35 -15.12 16.45
C LEU A 224 3.10 -15.84 15.32
N THR A 225 2.39 -16.24 14.28
CA THR A 225 2.96 -16.94 13.12
C THR A 225 3.86 -16.02 12.31
N GLU A 226 3.41 -14.78 12.07
CA GLU A 226 4.20 -13.79 11.33
C GLU A 226 5.40 -13.30 12.16
N ALA A 227 5.24 -13.07 13.47
CA ALA A 227 6.36 -12.70 14.35
C ALA A 227 7.47 -13.78 14.38
N ARG A 228 7.09 -15.07 14.44
CA ARG A 228 8.04 -16.19 14.31
C ARG A 228 8.76 -16.17 12.97
N ARG A 229 8.05 -15.91 11.88
CA ARG A 229 8.61 -15.87 10.53
C ARG A 229 9.66 -14.77 10.38
N ILE A 230 9.39 -13.59 10.93
CA ILE A 230 10.29 -12.43 10.87
C ILE A 230 11.61 -12.74 11.60
N LEU A 231 11.56 -13.33 12.80
CA LEU A 231 12.75 -13.56 13.63
C LEU A 231 13.57 -14.82 13.27
N LEU A 232 13.06 -15.70 12.40
CA LEU A 232 13.75 -16.92 11.96
C LEU A 232 14.25 -16.85 10.50
N ARG A 233 14.24 -15.66 9.92
CA ARG A 233 14.74 -15.39 8.57
C ARG A 233 16.26 -15.37 8.53
#